data_AF-A0AAU9F9N9-F1
#
_entry.id   AF-A0AAU9F9N9-F1
#
_cell.length_a   1.000
_cell.length_b   1.000
_cell.length_c   1.000
_cell.angle_alpha   90.00
_cell.angle_beta   90.00
_cell.angle_gamma   90.00
#
_symmetry.space_group_name_H-M   'P 1'
#
loop_
_entity.id
_entity.type
_entity.pdbx_description
1 polymer ?
#
loop_
_entity_poly.entity_id
_entity_poly.type
_entity_poly.pdbx_seq_one_letter_code
_entity_poly.pdbx_strand_id
1 'polypeptide(L)'
;MAATADPLEAFYFEHEEQQSICGQPVSPITDGFDANYPSVVDRFFTRYYYIRANAAYQVLYHSNRICLICLAPSHPALAQGVSTLSFDVGNVDRSQNVVKGKGKKGGMILQADSTLALLTTETGQTYKIPSCIRGKLVEVNAALVAEPKLLEQLPEGAGYFAILLPKIENCDLIREKLLTQEQYEEYLKTSHEQDTEHLETSKEQKEEEHMKANKEEPGHHGHGHSSPTAAKLYKFTVKVLKIAVKSL
;
A
#
# COMPACT_ATOMS: atom_id res chain seq x y z
N MET A 1 4.32 -25.68 -48.23
CA MET A 1 3.11 -25.80 -47.39
C MET A 1 2.26 -24.59 -47.71
N ALA A 2 1.25 -24.73 -48.57
CA ALA A 2 0.36 -23.62 -48.90
C ALA A 2 -0.46 -23.26 -47.66
N ALA A 3 -0.42 -21.99 -47.25
CA ALA A 3 -1.27 -21.47 -46.20
C ALA A 3 -2.73 -21.69 -46.63
N THR A 4 -3.44 -22.55 -45.90
CA THR A 4 -4.87 -22.75 -46.07
C THR A 4 -5.55 -21.44 -45.70
N ALA A 5 -6.35 -20.89 -46.62
CA ALA A 5 -7.13 -19.68 -46.38
C ALA A 5 -7.98 -19.86 -45.11
N ASP A 6 -8.06 -18.81 -44.28
CA ASP A 6 -8.80 -18.83 -43.03
C ASP A 6 -10.30 -18.97 -43.35
N PRO A 7 -10.96 -20.09 -42.97
CA PRO A 7 -12.38 -20.30 -43.27
C PRO A 7 -13.30 -19.29 -42.57
N LEU A 8 -12.78 -18.50 -41.63
CA LEU A 8 -13.53 -17.47 -40.91
C LEU A 8 -13.37 -16.05 -41.49
N GLU A 9 -12.53 -15.86 -42.51
CA GLU A 9 -12.21 -14.54 -43.08
C GLU A 9 -13.46 -13.78 -43.54
N ALA A 10 -14.42 -14.47 -44.16
CA ALA A 10 -15.70 -13.89 -44.58
C ALA A 10 -16.63 -13.45 -43.43
N PHE A 11 -16.30 -13.77 -42.18
CA PHE A 11 -17.04 -13.37 -40.98
C PHE A 11 -16.30 -12.31 -40.16
N TYR A 12 -15.11 -11.89 -40.59
CA TYR A 12 -14.40 -10.82 -39.92
C TYR A 12 -15.15 -9.50 -40.10
N PHE A 13 -15.02 -8.63 -39.11
CA PHE A 13 -15.64 -7.32 -39.14
C PHE A 13 -15.00 -6.47 -40.24
N GLU A 14 -15.74 -6.21 -41.31
CA GLU A 14 -15.35 -5.27 -42.35
C GLU A 14 -15.57 -3.84 -41.83
N HIS A 15 -14.53 -3.02 -41.85
CA HIS A 15 -14.65 -1.60 -41.49
C HIS A 15 -15.43 -0.88 -42.59
N GLU A 16 -16.74 -0.70 -42.41
CA GLU A 16 -17.54 0.20 -43.23
C GLU A 16 -17.24 1.66 -42.85
N GLU A 17 -16.98 2.53 -43.84
CA GLU A 17 -16.45 3.89 -43.58
C GLU A 17 -17.44 4.85 -42.88
N GLN A 18 -18.74 4.51 -42.75
CA GLN A 18 -19.69 5.23 -41.89
C GLN A 18 -21.06 4.57 -41.91
N GLN A 19 -21.62 4.28 -40.74
CA GLN A 19 -23.01 3.83 -40.62
C GLN A 19 -23.91 5.00 -40.23
N SER A 20 -25.04 5.17 -40.90
CA SER A 20 -26.03 6.18 -40.51
C SER A 20 -27.09 5.58 -39.59
N ILE A 21 -27.15 6.02 -38.33
CA ILE A 21 -28.23 5.65 -37.39
C ILE A 21 -29.14 6.86 -37.25
N CYS A 22 -30.43 6.70 -37.57
CA CYS A 22 -31.43 7.78 -37.50
C CYS A 22 -31.04 9.04 -38.30
N GLY A 23 -30.34 8.88 -39.43
CA GLY A 23 -29.87 9.99 -40.27
C GLY A 23 -28.70 10.78 -39.68
N GLN A 24 -28.09 10.30 -38.59
CA GLN A 24 -26.83 10.83 -38.07
C GLN A 24 -25.70 9.86 -38.46
N PRO A 25 -24.57 10.37 -39.00
CA PRO A 25 -23.40 9.54 -39.20
C PRO A 25 -22.85 9.11 -37.84
N VAL A 26 -22.61 7.81 -37.68
CA VAL A 26 -22.01 7.22 -36.49
C VAL A 26 -20.71 6.55 -36.91
N SER A 27 -19.62 6.95 -36.26
CA SER A 27 -18.31 6.33 -36.45
C SER A 27 -18.35 4.87 -35.93
N PRO A 28 -17.60 3.95 -36.54
CA PRO A 28 -17.37 2.62 -36.02
C PRO A 28 -16.99 2.63 -34.53
N ILE A 29 -17.47 1.63 -33.76
CA ILE A 29 -17.15 1.51 -32.33
C ILE A 29 -15.65 1.36 -32.07
N THR A 30 -14.92 0.83 -33.05
CA THR A 30 -13.46 0.66 -33.02
C THR A 30 -12.71 1.99 -32.99
N ASP A 31 -13.27 3.04 -33.58
CA ASP A 31 -12.70 4.39 -33.59
C ASP A 31 -12.86 5.11 -32.23
N GLY A 32 -13.75 4.61 -31.37
CA GLY A 32 -13.97 5.12 -30.02
C GLY A 32 -12.97 4.60 -28.98
N PHE A 33 -11.98 3.79 -29.39
CA PHE A 33 -10.97 3.27 -28.48
C PHE A 33 -9.98 4.37 -28.07
N ASP A 34 -9.92 4.66 -26.78
CA ASP A 34 -8.93 5.55 -26.19
C ASP A 34 -7.87 4.71 -25.45
N ALA A 35 -6.62 4.77 -25.92
CA ALA A 35 -5.51 4.07 -25.27
C ALA A 35 -5.21 4.63 -23.86
N ASN A 36 -5.60 5.87 -23.58
CA ASN A 36 -5.42 6.53 -22.29
C ASN A 36 -6.68 6.44 -21.41
N TYR A 37 -7.57 5.48 -21.69
CA TYR A 37 -8.80 5.34 -20.94
C TYR A 37 -8.52 4.98 -19.47
N PRO A 38 -9.13 5.67 -18.48
CA PRO A 38 -8.83 5.44 -17.08
C PRO A 38 -9.21 4.04 -16.61
N SER A 39 -8.44 3.52 -15.63
CA SER A 39 -8.68 2.19 -15.07
C SER A 39 -10.03 2.09 -14.36
N VAL A 40 -10.48 0.86 -14.07
CA VAL A 40 -11.70 0.64 -13.26
C VAL A 40 -11.58 1.31 -11.89
N VAL A 41 -10.39 1.27 -11.28
CA VAL A 41 -10.13 1.91 -9.99
C VAL A 41 -10.29 3.41 -10.11
N ASP A 42 -9.65 4.03 -11.10
CA ASP A 42 -9.67 5.49 -11.26
C ASP A 42 -11.07 6.05 -11.57
N ARG A 43 -11.90 5.29 -12.28
CA ARG A 43 -13.26 5.72 -12.64
C ARG A 43 -14.26 5.61 -11.49
N PHE A 44 -14.13 4.57 -10.66
CA PHE A 44 -15.20 4.19 -9.74
C PHE A 44 -14.83 4.24 -8.28
N PHE A 45 -13.55 4.31 -7.94
CA PHE A 45 -13.07 4.22 -6.57
C PHE A 45 -12.33 5.48 -6.15
N THR A 46 -12.60 5.90 -4.91
CA THR A 46 -11.80 6.89 -4.19
C THR A 46 -10.82 6.14 -3.28
N ARG A 47 -9.55 6.53 -3.32
CA ARG A 47 -8.49 5.94 -2.50
C ARG A 47 -8.50 6.57 -1.11
N TYR A 48 -8.57 5.71 -0.10
CA TYR A 48 -8.40 6.06 1.30
C TYR A 48 -7.38 5.13 1.95
N TYR A 49 -6.80 5.55 3.07
CA TYR A 49 -5.76 4.78 3.75
C TYR A 49 -6.01 4.68 5.25
N TYR A 50 -5.68 3.52 5.78
CA TYR A 50 -5.78 3.19 7.20
C TYR A 50 -4.41 2.75 7.69
N ILE A 51 -3.88 3.42 8.71
CA ILE A 51 -2.56 3.12 9.26
C ILE A 51 -2.72 2.34 10.56
N ARG A 52 -2.01 1.21 10.67
CA ARG A 52 -1.97 0.42 11.90
C ARG A 52 -0.60 -0.22 12.08
N ALA A 53 -0.01 -0.03 13.26
CA ALA A 53 1.29 -0.58 13.62
C ALA A 53 2.38 -0.27 12.58
N ASN A 54 2.44 1.00 12.14
CA ASN A 54 3.35 1.50 11.11
C ASN A 54 3.23 0.81 9.74
N ALA A 55 2.08 0.20 9.46
CA ALA A 55 1.77 -0.41 8.18
C ALA A 55 0.51 0.23 7.60
N ALA A 56 0.57 0.55 6.31
CA ALA A 56 -0.50 1.23 5.60
C ALA A 56 -1.37 0.24 4.82
N TYR A 57 -2.68 0.36 4.99
CA TYR A 57 -3.68 -0.44 4.29
C TYR A 57 -4.54 0.48 3.43
N GLN A 58 -4.87 0.04 2.23
CA GLN A 58 -5.67 0.81 1.29
C GLN A 58 -7.13 0.39 1.37
N VAL A 59 -8.02 1.38 1.38
CA VAL A 59 -9.46 1.23 1.29
C VAL A 59 -9.92 1.87 -0.01
N LEU A 60 -10.25 1.06 -1.01
CA LEU A 60 -10.84 1.57 -2.25
C LEU A 60 -12.34 1.69 -2.06
N TYR A 61 -12.82 2.93 -1.96
CA TYR A 61 -14.22 3.25 -1.72
C TYR A 61 -14.95 3.47 -3.05
N HIS A 62 -15.82 2.54 -3.45
CA HIS A 62 -16.57 2.66 -4.70
C HIS A 62 -17.68 3.72 -4.58
N SER A 63 -18.04 4.36 -5.70
CA SER A 63 -19.26 5.17 -5.84
C SER A 63 -20.56 4.47 -5.38
N ASN A 64 -20.63 3.14 -5.43
CA ASN A 64 -21.74 2.32 -4.93
C ASN A 64 -21.62 1.97 -3.43
N ARG A 65 -20.68 2.62 -2.73
CA ARG A 65 -20.42 2.52 -1.29
C ARG A 65 -19.92 1.16 -0.80
N ILE A 66 -19.52 0.25 -1.71
CA ILE A 66 -18.73 -0.93 -1.33
C ILE A 66 -17.27 -0.53 -1.16
N CYS A 67 -16.54 -1.22 -0.30
CA CYS A 67 -15.14 -0.96 -0.03
C CYS A 67 -14.30 -2.20 -0.27
N LEU A 68 -13.22 -2.09 -1.03
CA LEU A 68 -12.20 -3.12 -1.13
C LEU A 68 -11.09 -2.82 -0.12
N ILE A 69 -10.67 -3.85 0.62
CA ILE A 69 -9.56 -3.75 1.56
C ILE A 69 -8.33 -4.40 0.93
N CYS A 70 -7.27 -3.61 0.74
CA CYS A 70 -6.03 -4.01 0.07
C CYS A 70 -4.81 -3.62 0.92
N LEU A 71 -3.63 -4.12 0.57
CA LEU A 71 -2.39 -3.52 1.04
C LEU A 71 -2.20 -2.16 0.37
N ALA A 72 -1.67 -1.17 1.09
CA ALA A 72 -1.18 0.02 0.42
C ALA A 72 0.12 -0.29 -0.33
N PRO A 73 0.46 0.46 -1.41
CA PRO A 73 1.69 0.20 -2.18
C PRO A 73 2.98 0.26 -1.36
N SER A 74 3.01 1.02 -0.26
CA SER A 74 4.17 1.11 0.64
C SER A 74 4.18 0.07 1.76
N HIS A 75 3.18 -0.83 1.82
CA HIS A 75 3.06 -1.75 2.93
C HIS A 75 4.29 -2.66 3.01
N PRO A 76 4.96 -2.78 4.19
CA PRO A 76 6.24 -3.49 4.32
C PRO A 76 6.24 -4.94 3.84
N ALA A 77 5.10 -5.63 3.94
CA ALA A 77 4.96 -7.01 3.47
C ALA A 77 5.24 -7.20 1.96
N LEU A 78 4.97 -6.19 1.13
CA LEU A 78 5.26 -6.26 -0.31
C LEU A 78 6.78 -6.26 -0.58
N ALA A 79 7.53 -5.46 0.18
CA ALA A 79 8.99 -5.41 0.06
C ALA A 79 9.68 -6.65 0.67
N GLN A 80 9.04 -7.32 1.63
CA GLN A 80 9.55 -8.51 2.32
C GLN A 80 9.22 -9.83 1.61
N GLY A 81 8.42 -9.78 0.54
CA GLY A 81 7.89 -10.95 -0.16
C GLY A 81 6.75 -11.62 0.60
N VAL A 82 5.69 -11.98 -0.11
CA VAL A 82 4.52 -12.67 0.45
C VAL A 82 4.70 -14.19 0.37
N SER A 83 4.59 -14.87 1.52
CA SER A 83 4.73 -16.32 1.62
C SER A 83 3.38 -17.03 1.75
N THR A 84 2.62 -16.73 2.81
CA THR A 84 1.33 -17.41 3.08
C THR A 84 0.25 -16.42 3.51
N LEU A 85 -1.00 -16.74 3.19
CA LEU A 85 -2.18 -16.00 3.65
C LEU A 85 -3.22 -16.96 4.23
N SER A 86 -3.79 -16.61 5.37
CA SER A 86 -4.92 -17.34 5.97
C SER A 86 -6.05 -16.40 6.38
N PHE A 87 -7.29 -16.76 6.03
CA PHE A 87 -8.52 -16.10 6.53
C PHE A 87 -9.06 -16.72 7.82
N ASP A 88 -8.44 -17.79 8.30
CA ASP A 88 -8.70 -18.35 9.62
C ASP A 88 -7.94 -17.54 10.67
N VAL A 89 -8.67 -16.70 11.39
CA VAL A 89 -8.15 -15.84 12.46
C VAL A 89 -8.41 -16.43 13.85
N GLY A 90 -8.60 -17.76 13.93
CA GLY A 90 -8.69 -18.56 15.17
C GLY A 90 -10.12 -18.82 15.63
N ASN A 91 -10.88 -17.78 15.98
CA ASN A 91 -12.24 -17.96 16.52
C ASN A 91 -13.32 -18.11 15.43
N VAL A 92 -13.10 -17.53 14.25
CA VAL A 92 -14.03 -17.61 13.12
C VAL A 92 -13.25 -17.53 11.82
N ASP A 93 -13.39 -18.53 10.98
CA ASP A 93 -12.91 -18.49 9.60
C ASP A 93 -13.78 -17.53 8.78
N ARG A 94 -13.16 -16.46 8.26
CA ARG A 94 -13.87 -15.42 7.48
C ARG A 94 -14.33 -15.95 6.12
N SER A 95 -13.74 -17.04 5.62
CA SER A 95 -14.11 -17.66 4.35
C SER A 95 -15.48 -18.36 4.42
N GLN A 96 -15.94 -18.74 5.62
CA GLN A 96 -17.24 -19.38 5.85
C GLN A 96 -18.40 -18.38 5.96
N ASN A 97 -18.18 -17.10 5.62
CA ASN A 97 -19.18 -16.06 5.71
C ASN A 97 -20.29 -16.24 4.66
N VAL A 98 -21.50 -16.62 5.11
CA VAL A 98 -22.65 -16.85 4.22
C VAL A 98 -23.51 -15.58 4.12
N VAL A 99 -23.46 -14.92 2.98
CA VAL A 99 -24.25 -13.71 2.68
C VAL A 99 -25.37 -14.05 1.70
N LYS A 100 -26.64 -13.80 2.06
CA LYS A 100 -27.80 -14.10 1.21
C LYS A 100 -28.75 -12.92 0.99
N GLY A 101 -29.31 -12.85 -0.22
CA GLY A 101 -30.35 -11.91 -0.62
C GLY A 101 -29.89 -10.45 -0.75
N LYS A 102 -30.75 -9.58 -1.29
CA LYS A 102 -30.45 -8.14 -1.53
C LYS A 102 -29.99 -7.38 -0.29
N GLY A 103 -30.55 -7.71 0.88
CA GLY A 103 -30.17 -7.11 2.17
C GLY A 103 -28.85 -7.63 2.74
N LYS A 104 -28.16 -8.55 2.04
CA LYS A 104 -26.95 -9.23 2.51
C LYS A 104 -27.16 -9.85 3.90
N LYS A 105 -28.28 -10.54 4.14
CA LYS A 105 -28.58 -11.15 5.45
C LYS A 105 -27.59 -12.29 5.73
N GLY A 106 -27.23 -12.48 7.00
CA GLY A 106 -26.24 -13.49 7.43
C GLY A 106 -24.77 -13.04 7.39
N GLY A 107 -24.46 -11.94 6.69
CA GLY A 107 -23.09 -11.42 6.63
C GLY A 107 -22.58 -10.91 7.97
N MET A 108 -21.36 -11.33 8.32
CA MET A 108 -20.67 -10.92 9.54
C MET A 108 -20.44 -9.40 9.56
N ILE A 109 -20.69 -8.76 10.71
CA ILE A 109 -20.36 -7.34 10.90
C ILE A 109 -18.97 -7.26 11.53
N LEU A 110 -18.06 -6.59 10.84
CA LEU A 110 -16.70 -6.32 11.30
C LEU A 110 -16.59 -4.91 11.85
N GLN A 111 -15.71 -4.74 12.83
CA GLN A 111 -15.21 -3.44 13.28
C GLN A 111 -13.94 -3.10 12.52
N ALA A 112 -13.56 -1.81 12.46
CA ALA A 112 -12.36 -1.36 11.74
C ALA A 112 -11.09 -2.16 12.10
N ASP A 113 -10.88 -2.42 13.39
CA ASP A 113 -9.71 -3.16 13.88
C ASP A 113 -9.81 -4.70 13.77
N SER A 114 -10.96 -5.23 13.33
CA SER A 114 -11.17 -6.67 13.21
C SER A 114 -10.17 -7.27 12.23
N THR A 115 -9.45 -8.31 12.64
CA THR A 115 -8.53 -9.01 11.74
C THR A 115 -9.33 -9.80 10.68
N LEU A 116 -9.03 -9.52 9.42
CA LEU A 116 -9.55 -10.20 8.24
C LEU A 116 -8.71 -11.44 7.91
N ALA A 117 -7.40 -11.26 7.86
CA ALA A 117 -6.46 -12.28 7.44
C ALA A 117 -5.12 -12.16 8.18
N LEU A 118 -4.37 -13.26 8.18
CA LEU A 118 -2.99 -13.34 8.63
C LEU A 118 -2.11 -13.52 7.40
N LEU A 119 -1.24 -12.54 7.15
CA LEU A 119 -0.28 -12.54 6.05
C LEU A 119 1.11 -12.78 6.62
N THR A 120 1.78 -13.84 6.19
CA THR A 120 3.17 -14.12 6.57
C THR A 120 4.08 -13.88 5.39
N THR A 121 5.17 -13.15 5.62
CA THR A 121 6.17 -12.82 4.60
C THR A 121 7.22 -13.92 4.47
N GLU A 122 8.03 -13.85 3.40
CA GLU A 122 9.18 -14.75 3.22
C GLU A 122 10.25 -14.55 4.31
N THR A 123 10.31 -13.37 4.92
CA THR A 123 11.16 -13.08 6.10
C THR A 123 10.64 -13.68 7.40
N GLY A 124 9.46 -14.32 7.41
CA GLY A 124 8.83 -14.91 8.59
C GLY A 124 8.01 -13.94 9.44
N GLN A 125 7.95 -12.66 9.07
CA GLN A 125 7.12 -11.66 9.74
C GLN A 125 5.64 -11.90 9.43
N THR A 126 4.78 -11.80 10.46
CA THR A 126 3.33 -11.95 10.28
C THR A 126 2.62 -10.61 10.51
N TYR A 127 1.75 -10.24 9.57
CA TYR A 127 0.91 -9.06 9.56
C TYR A 127 -0.56 -9.44 9.75
N LYS A 128 -1.23 -8.77 10.70
CA LYS A 128 -2.67 -8.94 10.94
C LYS A 128 -3.43 -7.91 10.12
N ILE A 129 -3.98 -8.33 8.99
CA ILE A 129 -4.69 -7.44 8.07
C ILE A 129 -6.00 -6.97 8.73
N PRO A 130 -6.19 -5.67 8.99
CA PRO A 130 -7.41 -5.13 9.58
C PRO A 130 -8.53 -5.02 8.55
N SER A 131 -9.77 -4.91 9.03
CA SER A 131 -10.94 -4.58 8.23
C SER A 131 -10.94 -3.13 7.73
N CYS A 132 -10.13 -2.26 8.34
CA CYS A 132 -9.98 -0.80 8.12
C CYS A 132 -11.23 0.03 8.41
N ILE A 133 -12.42 -0.52 8.16
CA ILE A 133 -13.71 0.12 8.34
C ILE A 133 -14.66 -0.81 9.07
N ARG A 134 -15.67 -0.22 9.71
CA ARG A 134 -16.82 -0.97 10.20
C ARG A 134 -17.76 -1.27 9.04
N GLY A 135 -18.05 -2.54 8.80
CA GLY A 135 -18.90 -2.94 7.68
C GLY A 135 -19.32 -4.40 7.73
N LYS A 136 -20.29 -4.74 6.90
CA LYS A 136 -20.68 -6.12 6.68
C LYS A 136 -19.73 -6.78 5.69
N LEU A 137 -19.13 -7.90 6.07
CA LEU A 137 -18.32 -8.72 5.18
C LEU A 137 -19.20 -9.29 4.07
N VAL A 138 -18.88 -8.96 2.83
CA VAL A 138 -19.58 -9.43 1.62
C VAL A 138 -18.87 -10.64 1.06
N GLU A 139 -17.55 -10.55 0.93
CA GLU A 139 -16.72 -11.53 0.24
C GLU A 139 -15.27 -11.42 0.74
N VAL A 140 -14.53 -12.53 0.67
CA VAL A 140 -13.06 -12.59 0.80
C VAL A 140 -12.46 -13.20 -0.47
N ASN A 141 -11.26 -12.76 -0.86
CA ASN A 141 -10.59 -13.31 -2.02
C ASN A 141 -9.86 -14.62 -1.69
N ALA A 142 -10.58 -15.73 -1.79
CA ALA A 142 -10.05 -17.06 -1.48
C ALA A 142 -8.89 -17.49 -2.41
N ALA A 143 -8.76 -16.90 -3.60
CA ALA A 143 -7.66 -17.22 -4.51
C ALA A 143 -6.29 -16.86 -3.91
N LEU A 144 -6.24 -15.83 -3.05
CA LEU A 144 -5.01 -15.43 -2.36
C LEU A 144 -4.51 -16.46 -1.35
N VAL A 145 -5.35 -17.42 -0.91
CA VAL A 145 -4.89 -18.54 -0.07
C VAL A 145 -4.13 -19.57 -0.91
N ALA A 146 -4.63 -19.83 -2.12
CA ALA A 146 -4.00 -20.77 -3.05
C ALA A 146 -2.72 -20.19 -3.67
N GLU A 147 -2.73 -18.91 -4.02
CA GLU A 147 -1.61 -18.23 -4.65
C GLU A 147 -1.34 -16.84 -4.01
N PRO A 148 -0.72 -16.80 -2.82
CA PRO A 148 -0.46 -15.56 -2.09
C PRO A 148 0.41 -14.55 -2.85
N LYS A 149 1.31 -15.05 -3.71
CA LYS A 149 2.23 -14.23 -4.52
C LYS A 149 1.53 -13.32 -5.53
N LEU A 150 0.26 -13.59 -5.85
CA LEU A 150 -0.54 -12.71 -6.70
C LEU A 150 -0.63 -11.28 -6.14
N LEU A 151 -0.52 -11.10 -4.82
CA LEU A 151 -0.53 -9.76 -4.19
C LEU A 151 0.58 -8.83 -4.68
N GLU A 152 1.67 -9.37 -5.21
CA GLU A 152 2.81 -8.58 -5.70
C GLU A 152 2.66 -8.17 -7.17
N GLN A 153 1.82 -8.87 -7.93
CA GLN A 153 1.75 -8.76 -9.40
C GLN A 153 0.41 -8.20 -9.88
N LEU A 154 -0.65 -8.39 -9.10
CA LEU A 154 -1.98 -7.96 -9.49
C LEU A 154 -2.08 -6.44 -9.56
N PRO A 155 -2.86 -5.91 -10.52
CA PRO A 155 -3.14 -4.49 -10.57
C PRO A 155 -3.89 -4.04 -9.31
N GLU A 156 -3.87 -2.74 -9.07
CA GLU A 156 -4.54 -2.14 -7.92
C GLU A 156 -6.00 -2.57 -7.82
N GLY A 157 -6.44 -2.91 -6.59
CA GLY A 157 -7.79 -3.35 -6.31
C GLY A 157 -8.09 -4.82 -6.66
N ALA A 158 -7.31 -5.48 -7.51
CA ALA A 158 -7.48 -6.91 -7.78
C ALA A 158 -6.96 -7.79 -6.64
N GLY A 159 -5.92 -7.34 -5.93
CA GLY A 159 -5.38 -7.98 -4.72
C GLY A 159 -6.17 -7.69 -3.44
N TYR A 160 -7.49 -7.54 -3.50
CA TYR A 160 -8.30 -7.27 -2.31
C TYR A 160 -8.36 -8.49 -1.39
N PHE A 161 -8.32 -8.26 -0.07
CA PHE A 161 -8.55 -9.30 0.93
C PHE A 161 -10.05 -9.51 1.15
N ALA A 162 -10.81 -8.42 1.21
CA ALA A 162 -12.23 -8.45 1.52
C ALA A 162 -13.01 -7.32 0.84
N ILE A 163 -14.26 -7.61 0.53
CA ILE A 163 -15.27 -6.62 0.12
C ILE A 163 -16.18 -6.35 1.31
N LEU A 164 -16.25 -5.09 1.73
CA LEU A 164 -17.07 -4.64 2.85
C LEU A 164 -18.20 -3.74 2.38
N LEU A 165 -19.36 -3.92 2.99
CA LEU A 165 -20.50 -3.01 2.86
C LEU A 165 -20.69 -2.23 4.17
N PRO A 166 -20.19 -0.99 4.26
CA PRO A 166 -20.52 -0.10 5.36
C PRO A 166 -22.02 0.23 5.36
N LYS A 167 -22.53 0.58 6.54
CA LYS A 167 -23.88 1.13 6.64
C LYS A 167 -23.88 2.56 6.12
N ILE A 168 -24.94 2.92 5.41
CA ILE A 168 -25.13 4.26 4.82
C ILE A 168 -24.95 5.36 5.89
N GLU A 169 -25.53 5.17 7.07
CA GLU A 169 -25.45 6.11 8.20
C GLU A 169 -24.02 6.37 8.71
N ASN A 170 -23.07 5.46 8.42
CA ASN A 170 -21.70 5.55 8.92
C ASN A 170 -20.69 5.93 7.83
N CYS A 171 -21.12 6.13 6.57
CA CYS A 171 -20.20 6.38 5.46
C CYS A 171 -19.32 7.61 5.69
N ASP A 172 -19.88 8.70 6.21
CA ASP A 172 -19.13 9.94 6.44
C ASP A 172 -18.11 9.78 7.57
N LEU A 173 -18.55 9.22 8.71
CA LEU A 173 -17.70 8.91 9.84
C LEU A 173 -16.55 7.94 9.51
N ILE A 174 -16.77 7.03 8.56
CA ILE A 174 -15.72 6.14 8.07
C ILE A 174 -14.68 6.93 7.29
N ARG A 175 -15.11 7.79 6.36
CA ARG A 175 -14.19 8.60 5.55
C ARG A 175 -13.34 9.54 6.39
N GLU A 176 -13.91 10.15 7.42
CA GLU A 176 -13.19 11.06 8.34
C GLU A 176 -12.08 10.36 9.14
N LYS A 177 -12.17 9.04 9.34
CA LYS A 177 -11.17 8.25 10.08
C LYS A 177 -10.07 7.70 9.19
N LEU A 178 -10.17 7.89 7.88
CA LEU A 178 -9.21 7.42 6.90
C LEU A 178 -8.46 8.61 6.33
N LEU A 179 -7.21 8.37 5.94
CA LEU A 179 -6.41 9.36 5.24
C LEU A 179 -6.84 9.41 3.78
N THR A 180 -6.91 10.61 3.21
CA THR A 180 -7.00 10.78 1.76
C THR A 180 -5.68 10.39 1.08
N GLN A 181 -5.68 10.36 -0.25
CA GLN A 181 -4.47 10.13 -1.04
C GLN A 181 -3.36 11.13 -0.69
N GLU A 182 -3.70 12.43 -0.62
CA GLU A 182 -2.74 13.50 -0.34
C GLU A 182 -2.18 13.37 1.09
N GLN A 183 -3.04 13.09 2.07
CA GLN A 183 -2.62 12.91 3.45
C GLN A 183 -1.73 11.66 3.64
N TYR A 184 -2.01 10.61 2.88
CA TYR A 184 -1.18 9.41 2.87
C TYR A 184 0.20 9.68 2.25
N GLU A 185 0.27 10.44 1.15
CA GLU A 185 1.55 10.85 0.55
C GLU A 185 2.39 11.71 1.50
N GLU A 186 1.74 12.62 2.24
CA GLU A 186 2.40 13.42 3.29
C GLU A 186 2.90 12.54 4.45
N TYR A 187 2.07 11.57 4.88
CA TYR A 187 2.47 10.59 5.88
C TYR A 187 3.71 9.78 5.44
N LEU A 188 3.83 9.41 4.17
CA LEU A 188 5.02 8.71 3.67
C LEU A 188 6.27 9.59 3.73
N LYS A 189 6.18 10.87 3.36
CA LYS A 189 7.32 11.81 3.40
C LYS A 189 7.85 11.97 4.82
N THR A 190 6.94 12.25 5.76
CA THR A 190 7.28 12.42 7.18
C THR A 190 7.86 11.15 7.83
N SER A 191 7.34 9.96 7.45
CA SER A 191 7.87 8.69 7.95
C SER A 191 9.29 8.43 7.46
N HIS A 192 9.60 8.76 6.20
CA HIS A 192 10.95 8.65 5.66
C HIS A 192 11.93 9.58 6.37
N GLU A 193 11.55 10.84 6.64
CA GLU A 193 12.38 11.82 7.33
C GLU A 193 12.77 11.34 8.73
N GLN A 194 11.82 10.81 9.50
CA GLN A 194 12.06 10.29 10.86
C GLN A 194 13.00 9.09 10.89
N ASP A 195 12.87 8.17 9.93
CA ASP A 195 13.77 7.02 9.82
C ASP A 195 15.20 7.43 9.45
N THR A 196 15.39 8.45 8.61
CA THR A 196 16.72 9.03 8.32
C THR A 196 17.33 9.70 9.55
N GLU A 197 16.56 10.51 10.27
CA GLU A 197 17.07 11.21 11.46
C GLU A 197 17.44 10.23 12.59
N HIS A 198 16.66 9.16 12.78
CA HIS A 198 16.95 8.12 13.77
C HIS A 198 18.17 7.27 13.37
N LEU A 199 18.36 7.00 12.08
CA LEU A 199 19.53 6.28 11.57
C LEU A 199 20.81 7.13 11.65
N GLU A 200 20.72 8.44 11.46
CA GLU A 200 21.84 9.37 11.59
C GLU A 200 22.26 9.56 13.07
N THR A 201 21.29 9.74 13.97
CA THR A 201 21.57 9.85 15.41
C THR A 201 22.16 8.57 16.00
N SER A 202 21.70 7.40 15.56
CA SER A 202 22.26 6.11 16.01
C SER A 202 23.63 5.78 15.41
N LYS A 203 24.00 6.38 14.26
CA LYS A 203 25.38 6.34 13.72
C LYS A 203 26.31 7.29 14.48
N GLU A 204 25.89 8.52 14.75
CA GLU A 204 26.65 9.50 15.54
C GLU A 204 26.96 8.96 16.96
N GLN A 205 26.00 8.28 17.60
CA GLN A 205 26.20 7.67 18.92
C GLN A 205 27.17 6.47 18.91
N LYS A 206 27.09 5.60 17.89
CA LYS A 206 28.02 4.46 17.74
C LYS A 206 29.46 4.91 17.45
N GLU A 207 29.64 5.99 16.68
CA GLU A 207 30.96 6.56 16.41
C GLU A 207 31.56 7.25 17.66
N GLU A 208 30.73 7.93 18.47
CA GLU A 208 31.20 8.49 19.75
C GLU A 208 31.55 7.44 20.80
N GLU A 209 30.84 6.30 20.86
CA GLU A 209 31.19 5.17 21.72
C GLU A 209 32.49 4.48 21.28
N HIS A 210 32.67 4.25 19.97
CA HIS A 210 33.89 3.68 19.42
C HIS A 210 35.13 4.56 19.66
N MET A 211 34.99 5.89 19.63
CA MET A 211 36.07 6.82 19.99
C MET A 211 36.40 6.88 21.49
N LYS A 212 35.44 6.56 22.38
CA LYS A 212 35.67 6.52 23.83
C LYS A 212 36.36 5.22 24.27
N ALA A 213 36.00 4.09 23.65
CA ALA A 213 36.63 2.79 23.93
C ALA A 213 38.14 2.75 23.60
N ASN A 214 38.60 3.56 22.66
CA ASN A 214 40.02 3.64 22.26
C ASN A 214 40.87 4.62 23.09
N LYS A 215 40.33 5.18 24.19
CA LYS A 215 41.05 6.12 25.09
C LYS A 215 41.35 5.55 26.47
N GLU A 216 40.96 4.32 26.77
CA GLU A 216 41.23 3.65 28.05
C GLU A 216 42.32 2.58 27.92
N GLU A 217 43.56 2.99 27.64
CA GLU A 217 44.74 2.23 28.04
C GLU A 217 45.65 3.11 28.92
N PRO A 218 46.08 2.65 30.11
CA PRO A 218 46.83 3.48 31.04
C PRO A 218 48.32 3.48 30.66
N GLY A 219 48.75 4.53 29.95
CA GLY A 219 50.14 4.82 29.63
C GLY A 219 50.74 5.93 30.51
N HIS A 220 51.85 5.62 31.16
CA HIS A 220 52.61 6.37 32.16
C HIS A 220 53.00 7.84 31.80
N HIS A 221 52.95 8.71 32.83
CA HIS A 221 53.51 10.06 33.02
C HIS A 221 54.39 10.70 31.92
N GLY A 222 53.96 11.87 31.43
CA GLY A 222 54.81 12.87 30.78
C GLY A 222 54.12 14.23 30.62
N HIS A 223 54.68 15.29 31.24
CA HIS A 223 54.24 16.68 31.06
C HIS A 223 54.53 17.18 29.63
N GLY A 224 53.51 17.72 28.95
CA GLY A 224 53.68 18.40 27.66
C GLY A 224 52.45 19.24 27.31
N HIS A 225 52.68 20.52 27.00
CA HIS A 225 51.68 21.49 26.57
C HIS A 225 50.79 20.97 25.42
N SER A 226 49.46 21.05 25.57
CA SER A 226 48.50 20.65 24.52
C SER A 226 48.06 21.84 23.66
N SER A 227 48.32 21.73 22.36
CA SER A 227 47.60 22.47 21.32
C SER A 227 46.15 21.95 21.22
N PRO A 228 45.18 22.76 20.73
CA PRO A 228 43.81 22.31 20.66
C PRO A 228 43.68 21.17 19.65
N THR A 229 43.30 20.00 20.17
CA THR A 229 43.16 18.74 19.46
C THR A 229 42.15 18.88 18.30
N ALA A 230 42.42 18.23 17.17
CA ALA A 230 41.60 18.24 15.94
C ALA A 230 40.08 18.03 16.16
N ALA A 231 39.69 17.38 17.26
CA ALA A 231 38.30 17.23 17.71
C ALA A 231 37.56 18.56 17.96
N LYS A 232 38.25 19.61 18.45
CA LYS A 232 37.64 20.94 18.62
C LYS A 232 37.45 21.66 17.29
N LEU A 233 38.36 21.46 16.34
CA LEU A 233 38.25 22.02 15.00
C LEU A 233 37.11 21.38 14.21
N TYR A 234 36.91 20.06 14.35
CA TYR A 234 35.84 19.32 13.67
C TYR A 234 34.43 19.63 14.24
N LYS A 235 34.30 19.71 15.58
CA LYS A 235 33.02 20.12 16.20
C LYS A 235 32.62 21.54 15.81
N PHE A 236 33.58 22.41 15.53
CA PHE A 236 33.30 23.78 15.08
C PHE A 236 32.86 23.81 13.60
N THR A 237 33.53 23.08 12.70
CA THR A 237 33.16 23.02 11.28
C THR A 237 31.80 22.36 11.05
N VAL A 238 31.46 21.28 11.76
CA VAL A 238 30.15 20.62 11.64
C VAL A 238 29.02 21.52 12.15
N LYS A 239 29.25 22.28 13.22
CA LYS A 239 28.25 23.23 13.74
C LYS A 239 28.01 24.40 12.78
N VAL A 240 29.05 24.87 12.11
CA VAL A 240 28.94 25.92 11.08
C VAL A 240 28.21 25.40 9.83
N LEU A 241 28.44 24.15 9.42
CA LEU A 241 27.73 23.53 8.30
C LEU A 241 26.23 23.30 8.59
N LYS A 242 25.88 22.87 9.81
CA LYS A 242 24.48 22.72 10.27
C LYS A 242 23.69 24.04 10.29
N ILE A 243 24.37 25.19 10.44
CA ILE A 243 23.73 26.52 10.40
C ILE A 243 23.51 26.97 8.94
N ALA A 244 24.45 26.67 8.03
CA ALA A 244 24.35 27.06 6.63
C ALA A 244 23.24 26.32 5.88
N VAL A 245 22.99 25.05 6.19
CA VAL A 245 21.95 24.22 5.53
C VAL A 245 20.53 24.58 5.97
N LYS A 246 20.35 25.14 7.18
CA LYS A 246 19.03 25.58 7.67
C LYS A 246 18.59 26.96 7.16
N SER A 247 19.43 27.65 6.39
CA SER A 247 19.20 29.02 5.94
C SER A 247 19.08 29.17 4.42
N LEU A 248 18.96 28.04 3.70
CA LEU A 248 18.58 27.91 2.29
C LEU A 248 17.21 27.24 2.21
#